data_AF-A0A2V6QDC8-F1
#
_entry.id   AF-A0A2V6QDC8-F1
#
_cell.length_a   1.000
_cell.length_b   1.000
_cell.length_c   1.000
_cell.angle_alpha   90.00
_cell.angle_beta   90.00
_cell.angle_gamma   90.00
#
_symmetry.space_group_name_H-M   'P 1'
#
loop_
_entity.id
_entity.type
_entity.pdbx_description
1 polymer ?
#
loop_
_entity_poly.entity_id
_entity_poly.type
_entity_poly.pdbx_seq_one_letter_code
_entity_poly.pdbx_strand_id
1 'polypeptide(L)' 'MTGIFGAALIAVMLLAGCSTYGPSASASPAFTPQAECERNGGWWRAEMNFCEYQSPEPRPEPPRRR' A
#
# COMPACT_ATOMS: atom_id res chain seq x y z
N MET A 1 44.82 22.34 -24.53
CA MET A 1 44.40 22.33 -23.12
C MET A 1 42.93 22.75 -23.03
N THR A 2 41.98 21.89 -23.41
CA THR A 2 40.53 22.21 -23.40
C THR A 2 39.63 20.96 -23.32
N GLY A 3 40.16 19.79 -22.95
CA GLY A 3 39.40 18.52 -22.99
C GLY A 3 38.82 18.03 -21.66
N ILE A 4 39.35 18.51 -20.53
CA ILE A 4 39.02 17.98 -19.19
C ILE A 4 37.85 18.69 -18.51
N PHE A 5 37.61 19.97 -18.84
CA PHE A 5 36.50 20.74 -18.26
C PHE A 5 35.12 20.26 -18.75
N GLY A 6 35.03 19.71 -19.97
CA GLY A 6 33.76 19.18 -20.51
C GLY A 6 33.33 17.87 -19.84
N ALA A 7 34.28 16.96 -19.57
CA ALA A 7 33.99 15.67 -18.94
C ALA A 7 33.52 15.83 -17.48
N ALA A 8 34.12 16.77 -16.75
CA ALA A 8 33.73 17.06 -15.36
C ALA A 8 32.30 17.62 -15.26
N LEU A 9 31.88 18.48 -16.20
CA LEU A 9 30.53 19.04 -16.24
C LEU A 9 29.46 17.98 -16.55
N ILE A 10 29.79 17.01 -17.44
CA ILE A 10 28.89 15.89 -17.76
C ILE A 10 28.72 14.97 -16.54
N ALA A 11 29.81 14.69 -15.81
CA ALA A 11 29.75 13.89 -14.59
C ALA A 11 28.88 14.53 -13.50
N VAL A 12 28.99 15.85 -13.29
CA VAL A 12 28.17 16.57 -12.30
C VAL A 12 26.69 16.58 -12.68
N MET A 13 26.36 16.71 -13.97
CA MET A 13 24.97 16.64 -14.46
C MET A 13 24.35 15.23 -14.32
N LEU A 14 25.16 14.17 -14.43
CA LEU A 14 24.71 12.79 -14.24
C LEU A 14 24.43 12.46 -12.77
N LEU A 15 25.15 13.06 -11.81
CA LEU A 15 24.89 12.84 -10.38
C LEU A 15 23.66 13.62 -9.85
N ALA A 16 23.23 14.70 -10.52
CA ALA A 16 22.07 15.49 -10.12
C ALA A 16 20.71 14.95 -10.61
N GLY A 17 20.72 13.92 -11.48
CA GLY A 17 19.52 13.42 -12.18
C GLY A 17 18.66 12.41 -11.41
N CYS A 18 19.08 11.91 -10.26
CA CYS A 18 18.35 10.84 -9.54
C CYS A 18 17.38 11.34 -8.46
N SER A 19 17.03 12.63 -8.43
CA SER A 19 15.97 13.16 -7.57
C SER A 19 14.74 13.57 -8.37
N THR A 20 14.41 12.82 -9.42
CA THR A 20 13.04 12.84 -9.93
C THR A 20 12.16 12.25 -8.84
N TYR A 21 11.75 13.12 -7.92
CA TYR A 21 10.59 12.95 -7.05
C TYR A 21 9.36 12.98 -7.98
N GLY A 22 9.27 11.97 -8.85
CA GLY A 22 7.98 11.52 -9.34
C GLY A 22 7.18 11.15 -8.09
N PRO A 23 5.85 11.28 -8.09
CA PRO A 23 5.07 10.75 -6.99
C PRO A 23 5.56 9.32 -6.81
N SER A 24 6.10 9.02 -5.62
CA SER A 24 6.26 7.66 -5.15
C SER A 24 4.84 7.11 -5.11
N ALA A 25 4.35 6.69 -6.28
CA ALA A 25 3.25 5.78 -6.40
C ALA A 25 3.80 4.53 -5.76
N SER A 26 3.64 4.48 -4.44
CA SER A 26 3.65 3.25 -3.68
C SER A 26 2.54 2.45 -4.34
N ALA A 27 2.88 1.77 -5.43
CA ALA A 27 2.06 0.79 -6.10
C ALA A 27 2.05 -0.43 -5.19
N SER A 28 1.55 -0.24 -3.96
CA SER A 28 0.91 -1.32 -3.26
C SER A 28 -0.07 -1.87 -4.28
N PRO A 29 0.05 -3.14 -4.70
CA PRO A 29 -0.89 -3.71 -5.64
C PRO A 29 -2.27 -3.40 -5.06
N ALA A 30 -3.09 -2.67 -5.83
CA ALA A 30 -4.44 -2.37 -5.40
C ALA A 30 -5.13 -3.73 -5.30
N PHE A 31 -5.17 -4.26 -4.07
CA PHE A 31 -5.88 -5.51 -3.82
C PHE A 31 -7.33 -5.24 -4.17
N THR A 32 -7.93 -6.14 -4.96
CA THR A 32 -9.36 -6.07 -5.21
C THR A 32 -10.07 -6.13 -3.85
N PRO A 33 -11.24 -5.50 -3.71
CA PRO A 33 -11.99 -5.55 -2.45
C PRO A 33 -12.29 -7.01 -2.03
N GLN A 34 -12.41 -7.91 -3.01
CA GLN A 34 -12.45 -9.36 -2.79
C GLN A 34 -11.16 -9.91 -2.16
N ALA A 35 -10.00 -9.66 -2.77
CA ALA A 35 -8.73 -10.16 -2.27
C ALA A 35 -8.41 -9.59 -0.88
N GLU A 36 -8.81 -8.35 -0.60
CA GLU A 36 -8.72 -7.77 0.74
C GLU A 36 -9.65 -8.46 1.74
N CYS A 37 -10.90 -8.74 1.35
CA CYS A 37 -11.85 -9.45 2.20
C CYS A 37 -11.31 -10.83 2.61
N GLU A 38 -10.88 -11.62 1.63
CA GLU A 38 -10.39 -12.98 1.84
C GLU A 38 -9.10 -12.98 2.68
N ARG A 39 -8.21 -12.01 2.46
CA ARG A 39 -6.98 -11.82 3.24
C ARG A 39 -7.26 -11.55 4.72
N ASN A 40 -8.32 -10.81 5.03
CA ASN A 40 -8.70 -10.48 6.40
C ASN A 40 -9.53 -11.58 7.09
N GLY A 41 -9.74 -12.73 6.43
CA GLY A 41 -10.53 -13.84 6.97
C GLY A 41 -12.04 -13.63 6.84
N GLY A 42 -12.47 -12.69 6.00
CA GLY A 42 -13.86 -12.53 5.61
C GLY A 42 -14.23 -13.43 4.43
N TRP A 43 -15.53 -13.54 4.18
CA TRP A 43 -16.08 -14.23 3.02
C TRP A 43 -16.64 -13.22 2.02
N TRP A 44 -16.15 -13.25 0.78
CA TRP A 44 -16.61 -12.33 -0.25
C TRP A 44 -17.98 -12.73 -0.80
N ARG A 45 -18.98 -11.85 -0.65
CA ARG A 45 -20.34 -12.01 -1.19
C ARG A 45 -20.43 -11.29 -2.54
N ALA A 46 -20.01 -11.97 -3.61
CA ALA A 46 -19.96 -11.40 -4.96
C ALA A 46 -21.31 -10.85 -5.47
N GLU A 47 -22.42 -11.49 -5.11
CA GLU A 47 -23.78 -11.06 -5.47
C GLU A 47 -24.15 -9.69 -4.90
N MET A 48 -23.62 -9.35 -3.72
CA MET A 48 -23.93 -8.12 -2.99
C MET A 48 -22.73 -7.16 -2.90
N ASN A 49 -21.60 -7.54 -3.50
CA ASN A 49 -20.36 -6.79 -3.55
C ASN A 49 -19.86 -6.29 -2.17
N PHE A 50 -20.00 -7.12 -1.13
CA PHE A 50 -19.52 -6.82 0.23
C PHE A 50 -18.74 -7.99 0.85
N CYS A 51 -17.99 -7.67 1.90
CA CYS A 51 -17.25 -8.63 2.70
C CYS A 51 -17.99 -9.00 3.97
N GLU A 52 -18.30 -10.28 4.16
CA GLU A 52 -18.95 -10.79 5.36
C GLU A 52 -17.92 -11.30 6.36
N TYR A 53 -18.05 -10.91 7.64
CA TYR A 53 -17.22 -11.42 8.73
C TYR A 53 -18.07 -12.18 9.73
N GLN A 54 -17.57 -13.33 10.21
CA GLN A 54 -18.20 -14.05 11.31
C GLN A 54 -18.11 -13.17 12.56
N SER A 55 -19.27 -12.77 13.12
CA SER A 55 -19.29 -12.10 14.42
C SER A 55 -18.72 -13.06 15.47
N PRO A 56 -17.81 -12.61 16.35
CA PRO A 56 -17.50 -13.40 17.53
C PRO A 56 -18.79 -13.62 18.33
N GLU A 57 -18.97 -14.83 18.84
CA GLU A 57 -20.06 -15.18 19.76
C GLU A 57 -20.14 -14.11 20.87
N PRO A 58 -21.34 -13.60 21.21
CA PRO A 58 -21.49 -12.69 22.33
C PRO A 58 -20.89 -13.32 23.58
N ARG A 59 -19.89 -12.66 24.18
CA ARG A 59 -19.41 -13.09 25.49
C ARG A 59 -20.59 -13.01 26.46
N PRO A 60 -20.84 -14.05 27.28
CA PRO A 60 -21.88 -13.97 28.30
C PRO A 60 -21.62 -12.75 29.18
N GLU A 61 -22.59 -11.84 29.23
CA GLU A 61 -22.48 -10.60 29.99
C GLU A 61 -22.39 -10.96 31.49
N PRO A 62 -21.41 -10.43 32.24
CA PRO A 62 -21.32 -10.71 33.66
C PRO A 62 -22.56 -10.16 34.37
N PRO A 63 -23.05 -10.84 35.43
CA PRO A 63 -24.24 -10.39 36.14
C PRO A 63 -24.02 -8.99 36.70
N ARG A 64 -24.85 -8.03 36.27
CA ARG A 64 -24.84 -6.67 36.82
C ARG A 64 -25.26 -6.74 38.30
N ARG A 65 -24.34 -6.41 39.21
CA ARG A 65 -24.69 -6.18 40.62
C ARG A 65 -25.66 -5.00 40.69
N ARG A 66 -26.87 -5.26 41.17
CA ARG A 66 -27.82 -4.25 41.64
C ARG A 66 -27.50 -3.90 43.09
#